data_AF-A0AAU1XSD1-F1
#
_entry.id   AF-A0AAU1XSD1-F1
#
_cell.length_a   1.000
_cell.length_b   1.000
_cell.length_c   1.000
_cell.angle_alpha   90.00
_cell.angle_beta   90.00
_cell.angle_gamma   90.00
#
_symmetry.space_group_name_H-M   'P 1'
#
loop_
_entity.id
_entity.type
_entity.pdbx_description
1 polymer ?
#
loop_
_entity_poly.entity_id
_entity_poly.type
_entity_poly.pdbx_seq_one_letter_code
_entity_poly.pdbx_strand_id
1 'polypeptide(L)'
;MGRLWDKWTGTKYPDTGVRPLPTMELREALLALNNRNVPFSVRHALPKEKADLVAECTIPKAKLRLKTRMRLVPAKHEVLVLEERWEPSHDSGQQYGRGGFKVYRQWEFQRGADGRRHKVETLRFDTRDVRDPLRTMVLNAGWTWRGVLFRY
;
A
#
# COMPACT_ATOMS: atom_id res chain seq x y z
N MET A 1 11.89 -20.96 10.07
CA MET A 1 11.56 -19.62 10.63
C MET A 1 10.12 -19.31 10.26
N GLY A 2 9.23 -19.26 11.25
CA GLY A 2 7.84 -19.71 11.10
C GLY A 2 6.77 -18.63 10.88
N ARG A 3 5.57 -19.13 10.56
CA ARG A 3 4.29 -18.43 10.27
C ARG A 3 3.93 -17.26 11.19
N LEU A 4 4.50 -17.19 12.39
CA LEU A 4 4.33 -16.07 13.33
C LEU A 4 4.97 -14.78 12.79
N TRP A 5 6.20 -14.85 12.25
CA TRP A 5 6.88 -13.71 11.64
C TRP A 5 6.18 -13.23 10.36
N ASP A 6 5.62 -14.17 9.60
CA ASP A 6 4.81 -13.86 8.41
C ASP A 6 3.55 -13.08 8.78
N LYS A 7 2.90 -13.44 9.89
CA LYS A 7 1.70 -12.74 10.38
C LYS A 7 2.01 -11.31 10.82
N TRP A 8 3.18 -11.08 11.43
CA TRP A 8 3.64 -9.76 11.85
C TRP A 8 4.07 -8.86 10.68
N THR A 9 4.71 -9.44 9.67
CA THR A 9 5.15 -8.71 8.47
C THR A 9 4.05 -8.52 7.42
N GLY A 10 2.90 -9.18 7.60
CA GLY A 10 1.80 -9.14 6.63
C GLY A 10 2.06 -9.98 5.37
N THR A 11 2.96 -10.96 5.46
CA THR A 11 3.29 -11.89 4.37
C THR A 11 2.07 -12.74 4.01
N LYS A 12 1.84 -12.94 2.70
CA LYS A 12 0.76 -13.73 2.14
C LYS A 12 1.27 -14.56 0.97
N TYR A 13 0.77 -15.79 0.87
CA TYR A 13 1.14 -16.77 -0.13
C TYR A 13 0.00 -16.91 -1.15
N PRO A 14 0.32 -17.17 -2.44
CA PRO A 14 -0.69 -17.43 -3.45
C PRO A 14 -1.47 -18.72 -3.11
N ASP A 15 -2.66 -18.87 -3.69
CA ASP A 15 -3.44 -20.08 -3.53
C ASP A 15 -2.72 -21.30 -4.12
N THR A 16 -2.96 -22.48 -3.54
CA THR A 16 -2.35 -23.73 -4.00
C THR A 16 -2.72 -24.01 -5.46
N GLY A 17 -1.71 -24.29 -6.28
CA GLY A 17 -1.88 -24.63 -7.70
C GLY A 17 -1.83 -23.44 -8.67
N VAL A 18 -1.77 -22.20 -8.17
CA VAL A 18 -1.50 -21.04 -9.03
C VAL A 18 -0.03 -21.09 -9.49
N ARG A 19 0.17 -21.18 -10.81
CA ARG A 19 1.52 -21.15 -11.39
C ARG A 19 2.03 -19.71 -11.41
N PRO A 20 3.27 -19.44 -10.95
CA PRO A 20 3.84 -18.10 -11.02
C PRO A 20 3.96 -17.61 -12.46
N LEU A 21 3.48 -16.39 -12.71
CA LEU A 21 3.70 -15.70 -13.98
C LEU A 21 5.18 -15.33 -14.17
N PRO A 22 5.67 -15.19 -15.41
CA PRO A 22 6.95 -14.58 -15.69
C PRO A 22 7.09 -13.19 -15.04
N THR A 23 8.31 -12.84 -14.63
CA THR A 23 8.58 -11.58 -13.93
C THR A 23 8.12 -10.35 -14.70
N MET A 24 8.27 -10.35 -16.04
CA MET A 24 7.84 -9.25 -16.89
C MET A 24 6.32 -9.12 -16.92
N GLU A 25 5.58 -10.22 -17.02
CA GLU A 25 4.11 -10.19 -16.99
C GLU A 25 3.59 -9.70 -15.64
N LEU A 26 4.18 -10.12 -14.52
CA LEU A 26 3.83 -9.58 -13.21
C LEU A 26 4.11 -8.06 -13.12
N ARG A 27 5.26 -7.61 -13.66
CA ARG A 27 5.61 -6.19 -13.68
C ARG A 27 4.58 -5.37 -14.45
N GLU A 28 4.20 -5.83 -15.63
CA GLU A 28 3.19 -5.19 -16.48
C GLU A 28 1.82 -5.19 -15.82
N ALA A 29 1.41 -6.31 -15.21
CA ALA A 29 0.15 -6.43 -14.51
C ALA A 29 0.05 -5.45 -13.32
N LEU A 30 1.15 -5.24 -12.59
CA LEU A 30 1.22 -4.24 -11.51
C LEU A 30 1.14 -2.81 -12.05
N LEU A 31 1.80 -2.49 -13.17
CA LEU A 31 1.72 -1.18 -13.81
C LEU A 31 0.30 -0.89 -14.36
N ALA A 32 -0.37 -1.91 -14.88
CA ALA A 32 -1.73 -1.81 -15.40
C ALA A 32 -2.79 -1.46 -14.32
N LEU A 33 -2.45 -1.57 -13.03
CA LEU A 33 -3.32 -1.09 -11.95
C LEU A 33 -3.60 0.42 -12.03
N ASN A 34 -2.72 1.20 -12.69
CA ASN A 34 -2.94 2.63 -12.93
C ASN A 34 -4.19 2.92 -13.77
N ASN A 35 -4.63 1.98 -14.59
CA ASN A 35 -5.81 2.13 -15.44
C ASN A 35 -7.11 1.80 -14.68
N ARG A 36 -7.02 1.45 -13.40
CA ARG A 36 -8.16 1.17 -12.54
C ARG A 36 -8.49 2.40 -11.70
N ASN A 37 -9.72 2.46 -11.19
CA ASN A 37 -10.12 3.48 -10.23
C ASN A 37 -9.51 3.20 -8.85
N VAL A 38 -8.21 3.48 -8.70
CA VAL A 38 -7.43 3.27 -7.47
C VAL A 38 -6.85 4.59 -6.96
N PRO A 39 -6.63 4.75 -5.64
CA PRO A 39 -6.17 6.01 -5.06
C PRO A 39 -4.64 6.23 -5.18
N PHE A 40 -3.95 5.45 -6.01
CA PHE A 40 -2.49 5.43 -6.09
C PHE A 40 -2.02 5.27 -7.55
N SER A 41 -0.74 5.58 -7.78
CA SER A 41 -0.06 5.31 -9.05
C SER A 41 1.14 4.38 -8.83
N VAL A 42 1.28 3.36 -9.65
CA VAL A 42 2.43 2.47 -9.76
C VAL A 42 3.37 2.98 -10.83
N ARG A 43 4.67 3.05 -10.52
CA ARG A 43 5.71 3.42 -11.48
C ARG A 43 6.95 2.58 -11.29
N HIS A 44 7.84 2.61 -12.28
CA HIS A 44 9.20 2.13 -12.09
C HIS A 44 9.88 2.86 -10.94
N ALA A 45 10.63 2.09 -10.15
CA ALA A 45 11.42 2.66 -9.07
C ALA A 45 12.56 3.50 -9.63
N LEU A 46 12.88 4.59 -8.94
CA LEU A 46 14.08 5.37 -9.17
C LEU A 46 15.31 4.60 -8.62
N PRO A 47 16.52 4.83 -9.15
CA PRO A 47 17.72 4.12 -8.70
C PRO A 47 17.94 4.15 -7.17
N LYS A 48 17.63 5.27 -6.52
CA LYS A 48 17.77 5.44 -5.05
C LYS A 48 16.75 4.68 -4.20
N GLU A 49 15.69 4.15 -4.82
CA GLU A 49 14.59 3.50 -4.10
C GLU A 49 14.87 2.01 -3.81
N LYS A 50 15.89 1.45 -4.48
CA LYS A 50 16.35 0.06 -4.35
C LYS A 50 15.27 -1.01 -4.61
N ALA A 51 14.24 -0.66 -5.37
CA ALA A 51 13.11 -1.52 -5.71
C ALA A 51 12.96 -1.66 -7.23
N ASP A 52 12.02 -2.48 -7.69
CA ASP A 52 11.65 -2.58 -9.11
C ASP A 52 10.52 -1.64 -9.47
N LEU A 53 9.52 -1.56 -8.57
CA LEU A 53 8.31 -0.78 -8.72
C LEU A 53 8.01 -0.05 -7.41
N VAL A 54 7.28 1.06 -7.53
CA VAL A 54 6.84 1.88 -6.41
C VAL A 54 5.39 2.28 -6.64
N ALA A 55 4.52 1.97 -5.70
CA ALA A 55 3.19 2.56 -5.63
C ALA A 55 3.22 3.78 -4.72
N GLU A 56 2.70 4.91 -5.19
CA GLU A 56 2.64 6.18 -4.47
C GLU A 56 1.19 6.63 -4.32
N CYS A 57 0.82 7.07 -3.13
CA CYS A 57 -0.51 7.60 -2.82
C CYS A 57 -0.35 8.87 -1.99
N THR A 58 -1.05 9.94 -2.36
CA THR A 58 -1.10 11.19 -1.59
C THR A 58 -2.55 11.53 -1.31
N ILE A 59 -2.87 11.80 -0.05
CA ILE A 59 -4.20 12.25 0.38
C ILE A 59 -4.05 13.66 0.95
N PRO A 60 -4.26 14.71 0.13
CA PRO A 60 -3.98 16.10 0.52
C PRO A 60 -4.74 16.54 1.77
N LYS A 61 -6.04 16.20 1.88
CA LYS A 61 -6.87 16.55 3.04
C LYS A 61 -6.30 16.02 4.37
N ALA A 62 -5.70 14.82 4.35
CA ALA A 62 -5.06 14.22 5.52
C ALA A 62 -3.55 14.56 5.65
N LYS A 63 -2.97 15.33 4.73
CA LYS A 63 -1.52 15.54 4.61
C LYS A 63 -0.72 14.22 4.66
N LEU A 64 -1.31 13.16 4.09
CA LEU A 64 -0.79 11.80 4.14
C LEU A 64 -0.09 11.47 2.83
N ARG A 65 1.12 10.91 2.92
CA ARG A 65 1.80 10.27 1.80
C ARG A 65 2.13 8.83 2.13
N LEU A 66 1.83 7.92 1.22
CA LEU A 66 2.20 6.51 1.30
C LEU A 66 3.11 6.14 0.14
N LYS A 67 4.05 5.25 0.41
CA LYS A 67 4.90 4.63 -0.59
C LYS A 67 5.00 3.13 -0.32
N THR A 68 4.69 2.31 -1.31
CA THR A 68 4.89 0.87 -1.26
C THR A 68 5.97 0.51 -2.27
N ARG A 69 7.17 0.17 -1.77
CA ARG A 69 8.29 -0.29 -2.59
C ARG A 69 8.18 -1.79 -2.82
N MET A 70 8.28 -2.22 -4.06
CA MET A 70 8.13 -3.62 -4.47
C MET A 70 9.38 -4.05 -5.23
N ARG A 71 10.06 -5.07 -4.72
CA ARG A 71 11.19 -5.73 -5.40
C ARG A 71 10.80 -7.15 -5.77
N LEU A 72 10.94 -7.46 -7.05
CA LEU A 72 10.66 -8.76 -7.63
C LEU A 72 11.87 -9.66 -7.38
N VAL A 73 11.65 -10.85 -6.83
CA VAL A 73 12.66 -11.87 -6.59
C VAL A 73 12.29 -13.13 -7.39
N PRO A 74 12.70 -13.22 -8.67
CA PRO A 74 12.28 -14.28 -9.59
C PRO A 74 12.63 -15.67 -9.08
N ALA A 75 13.83 -15.86 -8.53
CA ALA A 75 14.29 -17.16 -8.03
C ALA A 75 13.38 -17.77 -6.95
N LYS A 76 12.59 -16.94 -6.24
CA LYS A 76 11.67 -17.39 -5.19
C LYS A 76 10.20 -17.15 -5.54
N HIS A 77 9.91 -16.50 -6.67
CA HIS A 77 8.57 -15.99 -6.99
C HIS A 77 7.98 -15.15 -5.84
N GLU A 78 8.81 -14.26 -5.28
CA GLU A 78 8.44 -13.39 -4.17
C GLU A 78 8.50 -11.91 -4.59
N VAL A 79 7.58 -11.11 -4.04
CA VAL A 79 7.66 -9.65 -4.06
C VAL A 79 7.98 -9.18 -2.65
N LEU A 80 9.17 -8.61 -2.47
CA LEU A 80 9.56 -7.98 -1.21
C LEU A 80 8.95 -6.58 -1.13
N VAL A 81 8.14 -6.37 -0.10
CA VAL A 81 7.34 -5.15 0.04
C VAL A 81 7.74 -4.37 1.27
N LEU A 82 8.13 -3.11 1.06
CA LEU A 82 8.35 -2.14 2.11
C LEU A 82 7.30 -1.03 2.00
N GLU A 83 6.40 -0.98 2.98
CA GLU A 83 5.39 0.07 3.11
C GLU A 83 5.94 1.20 3.99
N GLU A 84 6.01 2.39 3.44
CA GLU A 84 6.43 3.62 4.11
C GLU A 84 5.27 4.62 4.14
N ARG A 85 5.17 5.34 5.26
CA ARG A 85 4.11 6.32 5.52
C ARG A 85 4.72 7.59 6.08
N TRP A 86 4.18 8.71 5.62
CA TRP A 86 4.47 10.03 6.12
C TRP A 86 3.15 10.72 6.45
N GLU A 87 2.92 10.99 7.73
CA GLU A 87 1.67 11.58 8.24
C GLU A 87 1.97 12.80 9.12
N PRO A 88 1.03 13.75 9.29
CA PRO A 88 1.27 14.90 10.16
C PRO A 88 1.50 14.46 11.61
N SER A 89 2.51 15.03 12.26
CA SER A 89 2.73 14.84 13.70
C SER A 89 1.99 15.90 14.52
N HIS A 90 1.79 15.62 15.81
CA HIS A 90 1.15 16.55 16.74
C HIS A 90 2.00 17.82 16.97
N ASP A 91 3.33 17.67 16.98
CA ASP A 91 4.28 18.75 17.29
C ASP A 91 4.81 19.47 16.03
N SER A 92 3.93 19.74 15.05
CA SER A 92 4.24 20.54 13.84
C SER A 92 5.30 19.95 12.87
N GLY A 93 5.33 18.63 12.71
CA GLY A 93 6.23 17.92 11.79
C GLY A 93 5.56 16.81 10.98
N GLN A 94 6.37 15.88 10.46
CA GLN A 94 5.92 14.70 9.73
C GLN A 94 6.40 13.44 10.45
N GLN A 95 5.47 12.60 10.89
CA GLN A 95 5.75 11.31 11.47
C GLN A 95 5.98 10.28 10.37
N TYR A 96 7.12 9.58 10.47
CA TYR A 96 7.44 8.45 9.61
C TYR A 96 6.96 7.15 10.25
N GLY A 97 6.31 6.30 9.46
CA GLY A 97 5.87 4.98 9.87
C GLY A 97 6.18 3.91 8.82
N ARG A 98 6.24 2.65 9.27
CA ARG A 98 6.36 1.47 8.42
C ARG A 98 5.33 0.41 8.78
N GLY A 99 4.78 -0.24 7.76
CA GLY A 99 3.82 -1.33 7.91
C GLY A 99 2.51 -0.96 8.63
N GLY A 100 1.68 -1.98 8.85
CA GLY A 100 0.41 -1.87 9.58
C GLY A 100 -0.71 -1.13 8.83
N PHE A 101 -1.95 -1.36 9.24
CA PHE A 101 -3.13 -0.69 8.66
C PHE A 101 -3.56 0.47 9.53
N LYS A 102 -3.92 1.57 8.88
CA LYS A 102 -4.51 2.73 9.54
C LYS A 102 -5.68 3.22 8.71
N VAL A 103 -6.76 3.59 9.41
CA VAL A 103 -7.92 4.25 8.82
C VAL A 103 -7.85 5.71 9.23
N TYR A 104 -7.82 6.60 8.23
CA TYR A 104 -7.86 8.03 8.42
C TYR A 104 -9.29 8.51 8.26
N ARG A 105 -9.77 9.26 9.24
CA ARG A 105 -11.10 9.88 9.21
C ARG A 105 -10.98 11.36 9.53
N GLN A 106 -11.66 12.20 8.78
CA GLN A 106 -11.83 13.62 9.11
C GLN A 106 -13.30 13.96 9.14
N TRP A 107 -13.63 14.88 10.05
CA TRP A 107 -14.99 15.30 10.31
C TRP A 107 -15.04 16.82 10.29
N GLU A 108 -16.10 17.36 9.70
CA GLU A 108 -16.41 18.78 9.74
C GLU A 108 -17.75 19.01 10.41
N PHE A 109 -17.89 20.16 11.07
CA PHE A 109 -19.17 20.59 11.61
C PHE A 109 -19.89 21.44 10.57
N GLN A 110 -21.01 20.93 10.05
CA GLN A 110 -21.87 21.64 9.13
C GLN A 110 -23.16 22.05 9.83
N ARG A 111 -23.74 23.19 9.46
CA ARG A 111 -25.04 23.63 9.99
C ARG A 111 -26.14 23.10 9.07
N GLY A 112 -27.08 22.34 9.64
CA GLY A 112 -28.23 21.77 8.94
C GLY A 112 -29.32 22.80 8.68
N ALA A 113 -30.31 22.44 7.85
CA ALA A 113 -31.47 23.29 7.55
C ALA A 113 -32.34 23.60 8.78
N ASP A 114 -32.23 22.78 9.83
CA ASP A 114 -32.84 22.96 11.14
C ASP A 114 -32.05 23.91 12.07
N GLY A 115 -30.96 24.49 11.58
CA GLY A 115 -30.05 25.37 12.33
C GLY A 115 -29.08 24.64 13.27
N ARG A 116 -29.15 23.30 13.39
CA ARG A 116 -28.30 22.52 14.30
C ARG A 116 -26.96 22.18 13.66
N ARG A 117 -25.92 21.97 14.48
CA ARG A 117 -24.60 21.53 14.01
C ARG A 117 -24.56 20.01 13.90
N HIS A 118 -24.26 19.50 12.72
CA HIS A 118 -24.04 18.09 12.44
C HIS A 118 -22.57 17.82 12.16
N LYS A 119 -22.08 16.70 12.66
CA LYS A 119 -20.73 16.21 12.37
C LYS A 119 -20.81 15.34 11.12
N VAL A 120 -20.19 15.78 10.04
CA VAL A 120 -20.20 15.09 8.73
C VAL A 120 -18.80 14.56 8.45
N GLU A 121 -18.69 13.28 8.05
CA GLU A 121 -17.42 12.68 7.65
C GLU A 121 -17.02 13.23 6.28
N THR A 122 -15.93 13.99 6.21
CA THR A 122 -15.48 14.63 4.95
C THR A 122 -14.30 13.93 4.30
N LEU A 123 -13.71 12.96 5.00
CA LEU A 123 -12.69 12.06 4.49
C LEU A 123 -12.77 10.73 5.24
N ARG A 124 -12.74 9.65 4.48
CA ARG A 124 -12.40 8.32 4.96
C ARG A 124 -11.42 7.68 3.99
N PHE A 125 -10.27 7.27 4.51
CA PHE A 125 -9.23 6.62 3.72
C PHE A 125 -8.62 5.47 4.50
N ASP A 126 -8.59 4.28 3.89
CA ASP A 126 -7.96 3.12 4.47
C ASP A 126 -6.66 2.81 3.71
N THR A 127 -5.55 2.65 4.42
CA THR A 127 -4.28 2.22 3.80
C THR A 127 -4.38 0.90 3.04
N ARG A 128 -5.38 0.08 3.36
CA ARG A 128 -5.72 -1.15 2.64
C ARG A 128 -6.21 -0.89 1.21
N ASP A 129 -6.76 0.29 0.91
CA ASP A 129 -7.17 0.68 -0.44
C ASP A 129 -5.96 0.81 -1.39
N VAL A 130 -4.75 0.93 -0.85
CA VAL A 130 -3.49 0.86 -1.62
C VAL A 130 -2.93 -0.56 -1.61
N ARG A 131 -2.76 -1.15 -0.42
CA ARG A 131 -2.10 -2.44 -0.27
C ARG A 131 -2.86 -3.59 -0.91
N ASP A 132 -4.17 -3.65 -0.70
CA ASP A 132 -4.96 -4.83 -1.02
C ASP A 132 -5.03 -5.06 -2.55
N PRO A 133 -5.23 -4.04 -3.40
CA PRO A 133 -5.14 -4.22 -4.86
C PRO A 133 -3.76 -4.71 -5.34
N LEU A 134 -2.67 -4.15 -4.80
CA LEU A 134 -1.30 -4.57 -5.13
C LEU A 134 -1.06 -6.04 -4.73
N ARG A 135 -1.44 -6.37 -3.50
CA ARG A 135 -1.28 -7.73 -2.97
C ARG A 135 -2.12 -8.74 -3.74
N THR A 136 -3.39 -8.45 -3.99
CA THR A 136 -4.26 -9.33 -4.76
C THR A 136 -3.69 -9.57 -6.15
N MET A 137 -3.14 -8.54 -6.81
CA MET A 137 -2.45 -8.72 -8.09
C MET A 137 -1.26 -9.68 -7.99
N VAL A 138 -0.40 -9.50 -6.98
CA VAL A 138 0.76 -10.37 -6.74
C VAL A 138 0.35 -11.83 -6.47
N LEU A 139 -0.64 -12.05 -5.60
CA LEU A 139 -1.11 -13.39 -5.25
C LEU A 139 -1.78 -14.09 -6.44
N ASN A 140 -2.61 -13.37 -7.20
CA ASN A 140 -3.27 -13.91 -8.39
C ASN A 140 -2.27 -14.25 -9.52
N ALA A 141 -1.14 -13.56 -9.56
CA ALA A 141 -0.03 -13.89 -10.46
C ALA A 141 0.79 -15.11 -9.99
N GLY A 142 0.44 -15.73 -8.86
CA GLY A 142 1.18 -16.87 -8.30
C GLY A 142 2.46 -16.48 -7.56
N TRP A 143 2.61 -15.21 -7.19
CA TRP A 143 3.77 -14.73 -6.44
C TRP A 143 3.43 -14.51 -4.97
N THR A 144 4.40 -14.72 -4.10
CA THR A 144 4.26 -14.46 -2.66
C THR A 144 4.42 -12.97 -2.38
N TRP A 145 3.47 -12.39 -1.64
CA TRP A 145 3.61 -11.05 -1.08
C TRP A 145 4.40 -11.15 0.24
N ARG A 146 5.64 -10.67 0.27
CA ARG A 146 6.49 -10.75 1.46
C ARG A 146 6.78 -9.37 2.01
N GLY A 147 6.14 -9.03 3.13
CA GLY A 147 6.42 -7.77 3.83
C GLY A 147 7.79 -7.77 4.50
N VAL A 148 8.51 -6.65 4.43
CA VAL A 148 9.80 -6.45 5.08
C VAL A 148 9.80 -5.17 5.92
N LEU A 149 10.56 -5.17 7.01
CA LEU A 149 10.68 -4.01 7.91
C LEU A 149 11.88 -3.11 7.60
N PHE A 150 12.85 -3.64 6.85
CA PHE A 150 14.09 -2.97 6.49
C PHE A 150 14.24 -2.88 4.98
N ARG A 151 15.02 -1.89 4.53
CA ARG A 151 15.38 -1.74 3.12
C ARG A 151 16.25 -2.93 2.69
N TYR A 152 16.09 -3.33 1.44
CA TYR A 152 16.86 -4.38 0.75
C TYR A 152 17.77 -3.79 -0.34
#